data_AF-A0A955YMY8-F1
#
_entry.id   AF-A0A955YMY8-F1
#
_cell.length_a   1.000
_cell.length_b   1.000
_cell.length_c   1.000
_cell.angle_alpha   90.00
_cell.angle_beta   90.00
_cell.angle_gamma   90.00
#
_symmetry.space_group_name_H-M   'P 1'
#
loop_
_entity.id
_entity.type
_entity.pdbx_description
1 polymer ?
#
loop_
_entity_poly.entity_id
_entity_poly.type
_entity_poly.pdbx_seq_one_letter_code
_entity_poly.pdbx_strand_id
1 'polypeptide(L)'
;MTPPPWSPLPLAPPSAVRSPMSQSSSPDLSLPLRGAHNPSSTGAGTTPGSFANAPQVGSALTYSSPDTPGMPPPSDKTAWDFMPADWTQVDGRWTPPAGFEPRTQLEFARLGQITPEMKRVAERERHLTAEQVRDEVAAGRMIIPANRVHLQHNLDPMAIGRASLTKVNANMGASPVSSGTEDEVEKLRWAERWGADTVMDLSTGGDLDATRAAILSASKVPIGTVPIYSMIIGRKIEDLTLDVILDTLRHQAQQGVDYFTIHAGVARAHLPLIRDRLIGIVSRGGSLLAKWMIHHSQRNPMY
;
A
#
# COMPACT_ATOMS: atom_id res chain seq x y z
N MET A 1 2.62 43.83 24.68
CA MET A 1 2.88 42.51 25.28
C MET A 1 3.53 41.65 24.22
N THR A 2 4.85 41.55 24.25
CA THR A 2 5.67 40.67 23.41
C THR A 2 5.71 39.26 24.05
N PRO A 3 5.64 38.17 23.28
CA PRO A 3 5.80 36.84 23.83
C PRO A 3 7.29 36.61 24.20
N PRO A 4 7.58 35.76 25.21
CA PRO A 4 8.95 35.52 25.63
C PRO A 4 9.72 34.68 24.59
N PRO A 5 11.05 34.80 24.52
CA PRO A 5 11.88 33.99 23.63
C PRO A 5 11.92 32.53 24.09
N TRP A 6 11.89 31.62 23.12
CA TRP A 6 11.93 30.17 23.32
C TRP A 6 13.36 29.71 23.69
N SER A 7 13.50 28.97 24.79
CA SER A 7 14.76 28.30 25.17
C SER A 7 14.72 26.82 24.75
N PRO A 8 15.72 26.31 24.03
CA PRO A 8 15.78 24.89 23.68
C PRO A 8 16.16 24.06 24.92
N LEU A 9 15.39 23.00 25.20
CA LEU A 9 15.73 21.99 26.21
C LEU A 9 16.96 21.19 25.74
N PRO A 10 17.89 20.81 26.65
CA PRO A 10 19.10 20.09 26.28
C PRO A 10 18.78 18.63 25.87
N LEU A 11 19.36 18.21 24.75
CA LEU A 11 19.35 16.84 24.24
C LEU A 11 20.12 15.92 25.19
N ALA A 12 19.46 14.88 25.70
CA ALA A 12 20.15 13.76 26.35
C ALA A 12 20.84 12.90 25.26
N PRO A 13 22.12 12.52 25.42
CA PRO A 13 22.78 11.64 24.46
C PRO A 13 22.18 10.23 24.54
N PRO A 14 22.10 9.49 23.40
CA PRO A 14 21.61 8.12 23.41
C PRO A 14 22.54 7.24 24.25
N SER A 15 21.96 6.51 25.19
CA SER A 15 22.68 5.56 26.04
C SER A 15 23.33 4.46 25.19
N ALA A 16 24.64 4.31 25.35
CA ALA A 16 25.41 3.23 24.74
C ALA A 16 24.96 1.88 25.33
N VAL A 17 24.20 1.10 24.57
CA VAL A 17 23.95 -0.31 24.89
C VAL A 17 25.14 -1.13 24.38
N ARG A 18 25.93 -1.64 25.32
CA ARG A 18 27.01 -2.61 25.06
C ARG A 18 26.42 -3.97 24.67
N SER A 19 26.98 -4.57 23.62
CA SER A 19 26.79 -5.98 23.27
C SER A 19 27.36 -6.91 24.33
N PRO A 20 26.75 -8.10 24.47
CA PRO A 20 27.53 -9.33 24.56
C PRO A 20 27.15 -10.28 23.41
N MET A 21 28.14 -10.64 22.59
CA MET A 21 28.07 -11.84 21.77
C MET A 21 28.18 -13.05 22.71
N SER A 22 27.14 -13.89 22.78
CA SER A 22 27.32 -15.31 23.14
C SER A 22 26.40 -16.20 22.33
N GLN A 23 27.06 -16.99 21.47
CA GLN A 23 26.75 -18.34 20.96
C GLN A 23 25.30 -18.71 20.60
N SER A 24 25.19 -19.09 19.33
CA SER A 24 24.14 -19.84 18.64
C SER A 24 23.25 -20.72 19.51
N SER A 25 21.98 -20.34 19.58
CA SER A 25 20.89 -21.28 19.37
C SER A 25 20.23 -20.84 18.07
N SER A 26 20.12 -21.75 17.09
CA SER A 26 19.29 -21.51 15.92
C SER A 26 17.90 -21.15 16.46
N PRO A 27 17.32 -19.98 16.13
CA PRO A 27 15.92 -19.77 16.45
C PRO A 27 15.16 -20.90 15.78
N ASP A 28 14.24 -21.53 16.51
CA ASP A 28 13.31 -22.50 15.97
C ASP A 28 12.50 -21.79 14.88
N LEU A 29 13.01 -21.83 13.64
CA LEU A 29 12.45 -21.19 12.45
C LEU A 29 11.33 -22.07 11.88
N SER A 30 10.42 -22.51 12.75
CA SER A 30 9.13 -22.96 12.30
C SER A 30 8.30 -21.72 11.95
N LEU A 31 7.98 -21.56 10.66
CA LEU A 31 6.86 -20.71 10.27
C LEU A 31 5.68 -21.10 11.14
N PRO A 32 4.94 -20.16 11.73
CA PRO A 32 3.76 -20.55 12.43
C PRO A 32 2.69 -20.84 11.36
N LEU A 33 2.76 -22.07 10.86
CA LEU A 33 1.85 -22.67 9.91
C LEU A 33 0.51 -22.87 10.62
N ARG A 34 -0.55 -22.23 10.11
CA ARG A 34 -1.95 -22.38 10.57
C ARG A 34 -2.11 -22.33 12.10
N GLY A 35 -2.45 -21.15 12.62
CA GLY A 35 -2.69 -20.96 14.06
C GLY A 35 -1.51 -20.33 14.79
N ALA A 36 -0.65 -19.60 14.06
CA ALA A 36 0.32 -18.70 14.65
C ALA A 36 -0.26 -17.80 15.71
N HIS A 37 0.46 -17.64 16.81
CA HIS A 37 0.18 -16.54 17.73
C HIS A 37 0.28 -15.22 16.97
N ASN A 38 -0.78 -14.43 17.11
CA ASN A 38 -0.83 -13.09 16.58
C ASN A 38 0.33 -12.27 17.18
N PRO A 39 1.24 -11.66 16.40
CA PRO A 39 2.19 -10.70 16.98
C PRO A 39 1.46 -9.51 17.64
N SER A 40 0.19 -9.25 17.29
CA SER A 40 -0.67 -8.25 17.94
C SER A 40 -1.38 -8.71 19.21
N SER A 41 -1.10 -9.91 19.75
CA SER A 41 -1.54 -10.26 21.12
C SER A 41 -0.68 -9.62 22.21
N THR A 42 0.28 -8.77 21.85
CA THR A 42 1.00 -7.86 22.75
C THR A 42 0.63 -6.41 22.41
N GLY A 43 0.81 -5.49 23.36
CA GLY A 43 0.38 -4.07 23.24
C GLY A 43 0.99 -3.27 22.07
N ALA A 44 1.84 -3.88 21.24
CA ALA A 44 2.43 -3.29 20.05
C ALA A 44 1.58 -3.45 18.77
N GLY A 45 0.49 -4.23 18.79
CA GLY A 45 -0.33 -4.45 17.61
C GLY A 45 -1.78 -3.99 17.76
N THR A 46 -2.35 -3.46 16.69
CA THR A 46 -3.78 -3.13 16.61
C THR A 46 -4.60 -4.41 16.40
N THR A 47 -5.47 -4.77 17.34
CA THR A 47 -6.48 -5.81 17.13
C THR A 47 -7.65 -5.21 16.34
N PRO A 48 -8.06 -5.78 15.19
CA PRO A 48 -9.43 -5.57 14.72
C PRO A 48 -10.34 -6.11 15.83
N GLY A 49 -11.42 -5.39 16.15
CA GLY A 49 -12.20 -5.55 17.39
C GLY A 49 -12.68 -6.97 17.73
N SER A 50 -13.32 -7.08 18.88
CA SER A 50 -13.80 -8.27 19.62
C SER A 50 -14.64 -9.32 18.87
N PHE A 51 -14.78 -9.22 17.55
CA PHE A 51 -15.58 -10.10 16.70
C PHE A 51 -14.76 -10.95 15.74
N ALA A 52 -13.43 -10.88 15.77
CA ALA A 52 -12.59 -11.63 14.84
C ALA A 52 -12.23 -13.03 15.38
N ASN A 53 -12.34 -14.06 14.54
CA ASN A 53 -11.74 -15.37 14.82
C ASN A 53 -10.22 -15.24 14.99
N ALA A 54 -9.62 -16.21 15.69
CA ALA A 54 -8.18 -16.29 15.86
C ALA A 54 -7.46 -16.23 14.49
N PRO A 55 -6.36 -15.48 14.36
CA PRO A 55 -5.71 -15.28 13.08
C PRO A 55 -5.14 -16.59 12.54
N GLN A 56 -5.55 -16.93 11.33
CA GLN A 56 -5.06 -18.10 10.61
C GLN A 56 -3.93 -17.70 9.66
N VAL A 57 -2.82 -17.21 10.25
CA VAL A 57 -1.61 -16.81 9.52
C VAL A 57 -1.13 -18.00 8.67
N GLY A 58 -0.96 -17.77 7.36
CA GLY A 58 -0.65 -18.79 6.36
C GLY A 58 -1.83 -19.30 5.53
N SER A 59 -3.05 -18.81 5.76
CA SER A 59 -4.21 -19.06 4.87
C SER A 59 -4.61 -17.80 4.10
N ALA A 60 -5.58 -17.92 3.17
CA ALA A 60 -6.22 -16.76 2.54
C ALA A 60 -7.04 -15.92 3.54
N LEU A 61 -7.34 -16.48 4.72
CA LEU A 61 -8.20 -15.90 5.76
C LEU A 61 -7.34 -15.39 6.92
N THR A 62 -7.76 -14.31 7.58
CA THR A 62 -6.96 -13.72 8.69
C THR A 62 -7.82 -13.25 9.82
N TYR A 63 -9.00 -12.75 9.51
CA TYR A 63 -10.04 -12.48 10.47
C TYR A 63 -11.35 -12.83 9.77
N SER A 64 -11.91 -13.98 10.08
CA SER A 64 -13.32 -14.19 9.82
C SER A 64 -14.05 -13.64 11.03
N SER A 65 -14.86 -12.60 10.86
CA SER A 65 -15.98 -12.40 11.78
C SER A 65 -16.85 -13.64 11.61
N PRO A 66 -17.10 -14.45 12.67
CA PRO A 66 -17.74 -15.74 12.50
C PRO A 66 -19.07 -15.60 11.76
N ASP A 67 -19.82 -14.52 11.95
CA ASP A 67 -21.02 -14.25 11.17
C ASP A 67 -21.30 -12.74 11.14
N THR A 68 -21.17 -12.11 9.98
CA THR A 68 -22.12 -11.03 9.64
C THR A 68 -23.17 -11.70 8.79
N PRO A 69 -24.39 -11.94 9.29
CA PRO A 69 -25.43 -12.62 8.53
C PRO A 69 -25.59 -11.99 7.15
N GLY A 70 -25.41 -12.79 6.09
CA GLY A 70 -25.50 -12.34 4.69
C GLY A 70 -24.20 -11.87 4.04
N MET A 71 -23.05 -11.88 4.72
CA MET A 71 -21.76 -11.68 4.05
C MET A 71 -21.40 -12.90 3.20
N PRO A 72 -20.99 -12.73 1.93
CA PRO A 72 -20.57 -13.84 1.09
C PRO A 72 -19.31 -14.51 1.67
N PRO A 73 -19.12 -15.82 1.43
CA PRO A 73 -17.89 -16.49 1.81
C PRO A 73 -16.69 -15.81 1.14
N PRO A 74 -15.50 -15.84 1.77
CA PRO A 74 -14.27 -15.44 1.11
C PRO A 74 -14.11 -16.16 -0.22
N SER A 75 -13.59 -15.44 -1.23
CA SER A 75 -13.31 -15.99 -2.55
C SER A 75 -12.43 -17.24 -2.44
N ASP A 76 -12.79 -18.29 -3.17
CA ASP A 76 -11.96 -19.48 -3.39
C ASP A 76 -10.80 -19.20 -4.35
N LYS A 77 -10.94 -18.17 -5.19
CA LYS A 77 -9.86 -17.67 -6.06
C LYS A 77 -8.71 -17.09 -5.26
N THR A 78 -7.51 -17.50 -5.64
CA THR A 78 -6.21 -16.97 -5.24
C THR A 78 -5.66 -16.03 -6.31
N ALA A 79 -4.53 -15.38 -6.04
CA ALA A 79 -3.86 -14.57 -7.06
C ALA A 79 -3.47 -15.39 -8.31
N TRP A 80 -3.31 -16.71 -8.18
CA TRP A 80 -2.97 -17.62 -9.29
C TRP A 80 -4.13 -17.90 -10.24
N ASP A 81 -5.35 -17.57 -9.86
CA ASP A 81 -6.54 -17.71 -10.72
C ASP A 81 -6.71 -16.54 -11.70
N PHE A 82 -5.85 -15.51 -11.58
CA PHE A 82 -5.87 -14.30 -12.40
C PHE A 82 -4.58 -14.15 -13.22
N MET A 83 -4.01 -15.27 -13.68
CA MET A 83 -2.85 -15.25 -14.57
C MET A 83 -3.22 -14.68 -15.95
N PRO A 84 -2.27 -14.03 -16.64
CA PRO A 84 -2.48 -13.61 -18.03
C PRO A 84 -2.86 -14.80 -18.92
N ALA A 85 -3.73 -14.55 -19.91
CA ALA A 85 -4.33 -15.60 -20.74
C ALA A 85 -3.33 -16.39 -21.60
N ASP A 86 -2.15 -15.84 -21.84
CA ASP A 86 -1.04 -16.44 -22.59
C ASP A 86 -0.06 -17.23 -21.72
N TRP A 87 -0.24 -17.25 -20.40
CA TRP A 87 0.49 -18.15 -19.51
C TRP A 87 -0.17 -19.53 -19.49
N THR A 88 0.64 -20.58 -19.42
CA THR A 88 0.18 -21.97 -19.44
C THR A 88 0.66 -22.70 -18.19
N GLN A 89 -0.06 -23.76 -17.80
CA GLN A 89 0.37 -24.60 -16.68
C GLN A 89 1.05 -25.86 -17.22
N VAL A 90 2.32 -26.06 -16.85
CA VAL A 90 3.13 -27.24 -17.17
C VAL A 90 3.55 -27.87 -15.86
N ASP A 91 3.20 -29.15 -15.64
CA ASP A 91 3.49 -29.89 -14.39
C ASP A 91 3.07 -29.17 -13.11
N GLY A 92 1.89 -28.54 -13.14
CA GLY A 92 1.35 -27.80 -12.01
C GLY A 92 1.96 -26.40 -11.80
N ARG A 93 2.91 -25.97 -12.65
CA ARG A 93 3.56 -24.66 -12.56
C ARG A 93 3.16 -23.74 -13.70
N TRP A 94 2.90 -22.48 -13.38
CA TRP A 94 2.64 -21.44 -14.38
C TRP A 94 3.92 -21.09 -15.13
N THR A 95 3.84 -21.14 -16.45
CA THR A 95 4.93 -20.89 -17.39
C THR A 95 4.52 -19.74 -18.31
N PRO A 96 5.32 -18.65 -18.40
CA PRO A 96 5.03 -17.54 -19.28
C PRO A 96 5.29 -17.91 -20.75
N PRO A 97 4.81 -17.12 -21.72
CA PRO A 97 5.21 -17.26 -23.12
C PRO A 97 6.72 -17.04 -23.30
N ALA A 98 7.27 -17.60 -24.38
CA ALA A 98 8.68 -17.41 -24.73
C ALA A 98 9.01 -15.92 -24.89
N GLY A 99 10.12 -15.48 -24.30
CA GLY A 99 10.57 -14.07 -24.35
C GLY A 99 9.91 -13.13 -23.36
N PHE A 100 9.08 -13.63 -22.43
CA PHE A 100 8.50 -12.82 -21.37
C PHE A 100 9.57 -12.26 -20.43
N GLU A 101 9.55 -10.94 -20.21
CA GLU A 101 10.40 -10.25 -19.24
C GLU A 101 9.57 -9.77 -18.04
N PRO A 102 9.84 -10.27 -16.82
CA PRO A 102 9.17 -9.78 -15.62
C PRO A 102 9.47 -8.29 -15.37
N ARG A 103 8.46 -7.54 -14.94
CA ARG A 103 8.55 -6.11 -14.60
C ARG A 103 8.19 -5.83 -13.15
N THR A 104 7.26 -6.59 -12.60
CA THR A 104 6.73 -6.44 -11.25
C THR A 104 7.30 -7.49 -10.30
N GLN A 105 7.34 -7.18 -9.01
CA GLN A 105 7.79 -8.11 -7.97
C GLN A 105 6.96 -9.40 -7.96
N LEU A 106 5.67 -9.31 -8.29
CA LEU A 106 4.79 -10.47 -8.46
C LEU A 106 5.27 -11.39 -9.59
N GLU A 107 5.58 -10.84 -10.77
CA GLU A 107 6.07 -11.62 -11.91
C GLU A 107 7.41 -12.28 -11.60
N PHE A 108 8.37 -11.54 -11.03
CA PHE A 108 9.65 -12.11 -10.60
C PHE A 108 9.45 -13.27 -9.62
N ALA A 109 8.59 -13.07 -8.61
CA ALA A 109 8.32 -14.09 -7.59
C ALA A 109 7.71 -15.36 -8.20
N ARG A 110 6.76 -15.22 -9.12
CA ARG A 110 6.11 -16.35 -9.79
C ARG A 110 7.04 -17.14 -10.71
N LEU A 111 8.07 -16.48 -11.23
CA LEU A 111 9.17 -17.13 -11.96
C LEU A 111 10.22 -17.75 -11.04
N GLY A 112 9.98 -17.77 -9.71
CA GLY A 112 10.90 -18.33 -8.73
C GLY A 112 12.10 -17.44 -8.42
N GLN A 113 12.15 -16.22 -8.97
CA GLN A 113 13.29 -15.32 -8.86
C GLN A 113 13.23 -14.50 -7.57
N ILE A 114 14.36 -14.40 -6.88
CA ILE A 114 14.53 -13.54 -5.71
C ILE A 114 15.22 -12.25 -6.16
N THR A 115 14.49 -11.15 -6.12
CA THR A 115 14.98 -9.82 -6.51
C THR A 115 15.82 -9.17 -5.40
N PRO A 116 16.62 -8.12 -5.70
CA PRO A 116 17.26 -7.31 -4.67
C PRO A 116 16.27 -6.73 -3.66
N GLU A 117 15.07 -6.33 -4.09
CA GLU A 117 14.04 -5.79 -3.21
C GLU A 117 13.52 -6.86 -2.23
N MET A 118 13.33 -8.11 -2.68
CA MET A 118 12.94 -9.21 -1.78
C MET A 118 14.02 -9.52 -0.74
N LYS A 119 15.30 -9.47 -1.14
CA LYS A 119 16.43 -9.61 -0.20
C LYS A 119 16.43 -8.48 0.82
N ARG A 120 16.24 -7.24 0.35
CA ARG A 120 16.18 -6.06 1.22
C ARG A 120 15.03 -6.14 2.22
N VAL A 121 13.87 -6.63 1.79
CA VAL A 121 12.75 -6.91 2.70
C VAL A 121 13.13 -7.94 3.77
N ALA A 122 13.79 -9.04 3.40
CA ALA A 122 14.23 -10.06 4.36
C ALA A 122 15.27 -9.53 5.37
N GLU A 123 16.13 -8.59 4.97
CA GLU A 123 17.05 -7.90 5.90
C GLU A 123 16.30 -7.07 6.96
N ARG A 124 15.18 -6.44 6.56
CA ARG A 124 14.33 -5.61 7.43
C ARG A 124 13.42 -6.48 8.32
N GLU A 125 12.82 -7.50 7.72
CA GLU A 125 11.95 -8.48 8.36
C GLU A 125 12.78 -9.71 8.77
N ARG A 126 13.66 -9.57 9.77
CA ARG A 126 14.67 -10.60 10.13
C ARG A 126 14.10 -11.98 10.48
N HIS A 127 12.79 -12.10 10.70
CA HIS A 127 12.08 -13.36 10.90
C HIS A 127 11.65 -14.04 9.60
N LEU A 128 11.90 -13.45 8.44
CA LEU A 128 11.63 -13.99 7.11
C LEU A 128 12.91 -14.13 6.29
N THR A 129 13.03 -15.23 5.57
CA THR A 129 14.03 -15.44 4.52
C THR A 129 13.58 -14.81 3.20
N ALA A 130 14.51 -14.58 2.27
CA ALA A 130 14.18 -14.02 0.96
C ALA A 130 13.30 -14.98 0.14
N GLU A 131 13.46 -16.30 0.32
CA GLU A 131 12.61 -17.35 -0.23
C GLU A 131 11.17 -17.24 0.30
N GLN A 132 10.99 -17.05 1.61
CA GLN A 132 9.66 -16.86 2.22
C GLN A 132 9.00 -15.57 1.74
N VAL A 133 9.76 -14.47 1.60
CA VAL A 133 9.24 -13.23 1.02
C VAL A 133 8.78 -13.47 -0.42
N ARG A 134 9.60 -14.11 -1.25
CA ARG A 134 9.23 -14.47 -2.63
C ARG A 134 7.94 -15.30 -2.65
N ASP A 135 7.81 -16.31 -1.80
CA ASP A 135 6.65 -17.20 -1.80
C ASP A 135 5.36 -16.48 -1.39
N GLU A 136 5.42 -15.57 -0.41
CA GLU A 136 4.29 -14.72 -0.02
C GLU A 136 3.91 -13.73 -1.13
N VAL A 137 4.89 -13.17 -1.85
CA VAL A 137 4.66 -12.30 -3.02
C VAL A 137 4.05 -13.09 -4.17
N ALA A 138 4.58 -14.26 -4.51
CA ALA A 138 4.06 -15.12 -5.59
C ALA A 138 2.61 -15.55 -5.34
N ALA A 139 2.28 -15.83 -4.08
CA ALA A 139 0.94 -16.17 -3.65
C ALA A 139 -0.04 -14.97 -3.57
N GLY A 140 0.44 -13.74 -3.76
CA GLY A 140 -0.35 -12.52 -3.70
C GLY A 140 -0.84 -12.17 -2.29
N ARG A 141 -0.15 -12.65 -1.24
CA ARG A 141 -0.44 -12.33 0.17
C ARG A 141 0.48 -11.25 0.74
N MET A 142 1.53 -10.92 0.01
CA MET A 142 2.46 -9.84 0.29
C MET A 142 2.73 -9.04 -0.98
N ILE A 143 2.90 -7.73 -0.85
CA ILE A 143 3.33 -6.85 -1.93
C ILE A 143 4.59 -6.10 -1.52
N ILE A 144 5.39 -5.71 -2.51
CA ILE A 144 6.54 -4.82 -2.37
C ILE A 144 6.27 -3.64 -3.32
N PRO A 145 5.68 -2.53 -2.83
CA PRO A 145 5.41 -1.35 -3.64
C PRO A 145 6.74 -0.66 -3.98
N ALA A 146 7.23 -0.91 -5.20
CA ALA A 146 8.55 -0.48 -5.63
C ALA A 146 8.54 -0.13 -7.13
N ASN A 147 8.06 1.06 -7.45
CA ASN A 147 8.12 1.56 -8.81
C ASN A 147 9.59 1.71 -9.23
N ARG A 148 9.92 1.22 -10.43
CA ARG A 148 11.28 1.24 -10.98
C ARG A 148 11.88 2.63 -11.12
N VAL A 149 11.05 3.67 -11.25
CA VAL A 149 11.53 5.06 -11.26
C VAL A 149 11.91 5.49 -9.85
N HIS A 150 11.08 5.18 -8.84
CA HIS A 150 11.37 5.55 -7.45
C HIS A 150 12.56 4.75 -6.86
N LEU A 151 12.74 3.50 -7.29
CA LEU A 151 13.93 2.69 -6.98
C LEU A 151 15.25 3.33 -7.45
N GLN A 152 15.21 4.22 -8.45
CA GLN A 152 16.40 4.97 -8.91
C GLN A 152 16.72 6.17 -8.01
N HIS A 153 15.83 6.50 -7.07
CA HIS A 153 16.01 7.55 -6.08
C HIS A 153 16.42 6.94 -4.72
N ASN A 154 15.68 7.26 -3.66
CA ASN A 154 16.03 6.92 -2.28
C ASN A 154 15.13 5.84 -1.67
N LEU A 155 14.22 5.25 -2.44
CA LEU A 155 13.31 4.22 -1.96
C LEU A 155 14.08 3.07 -1.31
N ASP A 156 13.80 2.80 -0.03
CA ASP A 156 14.26 1.63 0.70
C ASP A 156 13.13 0.58 0.67
N PRO A 157 13.23 -0.48 -0.15
CA PRO A 157 12.17 -1.47 -0.32
C PRO A 157 11.64 -2.03 1.00
N MET A 158 10.32 -2.15 1.07
CA MET A 158 9.58 -2.68 2.21
C MET A 158 8.44 -3.57 1.73
N ALA A 159 7.94 -4.44 2.59
CA ALA A 159 6.81 -5.30 2.28
C ALA A 159 5.56 -4.94 3.07
N ILE A 160 4.41 -5.16 2.44
CA ILE A 160 3.09 -5.11 3.07
C ILE A 160 2.47 -6.49 2.88
N GLY A 161 2.37 -7.25 3.98
CA GLY A 161 1.77 -8.56 3.97
C GLY A 161 1.51 -9.04 5.40
N ARG A 162 0.73 -10.11 5.54
CA ARG A 162 0.37 -10.60 6.88
C ARG A 162 1.51 -11.30 7.60
N ALA A 163 2.50 -11.77 6.85
CA ALA A 163 3.71 -12.39 7.38
C ALA A 163 4.78 -11.35 7.78
N SER A 164 4.70 -10.11 7.30
CA SER A 164 5.57 -9.01 7.73
C SER A 164 5.02 -8.31 8.98
N LEU A 165 5.83 -7.47 9.62
CA LEU A 165 5.34 -6.55 10.66
C LEU A 165 4.23 -5.64 10.13
N THR A 166 3.28 -5.25 11.00
CA THR A 166 2.22 -4.28 10.65
C THR A 166 2.83 -2.96 10.18
N LYS A 167 2.28 -2.39 9.12
CA LYS A 167 2.76 -1.16 8.48
C LYS A 167 1.80 0.00 8.70
N VAL A 168 2.33 1.21 8.88
CA VAL A 168 1.56 2.44 9.08
C VAL A 168 1.77 3.39 7.89
N ASN A 169 0.67 3.95 7.39
CA ASN A 169 0.70 4.99 6.36
C ASN A 169 0.44 6.37 6.96
N ALA A 170 1.20 7.38 6.54
CA ALA A 170 0.91 8.79 6.84
C ALA A 170 0.36 9.51 5.60
N ASN A 171 -0.79 10.16 5.75
CA ASN A 171 -1.37 10.99 4.70
C ASN A 171 -0.86 12.43 4.81
N MET A 172 -0.38 12.99 3.71
CA MET A 172 -0.02 14.41 3.57
C MET A 172 -0.61 14.99 2.29
N GLY A 173 -0.33 16.27 2.02
CA GLY A 173 -0.77 16.92 0.80
C GLY A 173 -1.04 18.41 0.99
N ALA A 174 -0.69 19.17 -0.04
CA ALA A 174 -0.98 20.58 -0.15
C ALA A 174 -2.46 20.81 -0.47
N SER A 175 -3.03 21.84 0.14
CA SER A 175 -4.39 22.30 -0.16
C SER A 175 -4.32 23.63 -0.92
N PRO A 176 -5.36 24.01 -1.68
CA PRO A 176 -5.40 25.32 -2.35
C PRO A 176 -5.21 26.53 -1.43
N VAL A 177 -5.33 26.33 -0.11
CA VAL A 177 -5.34 27.39 0.90
C VAL A 177 -4.05 27.40 1.75
N SER A 178 -3.20 26.37 1.67
CA SER A 178 -2.03 26.22 2.53
C SER A 178 -1.07 25.14 2.02
N SER A 179 0.24 25.37 2.27
CA SER A 179 1.39 24.49 2.08
C SER A 179 2.08 24.58 0.71
N GLY A 180 3.37 24.95 0.71
CA GLY A 180 4.24 24.90 -0.47
C GLY A 180 4.97 23.57 -0.61
N THR A 181 5.72 23.40 -1.70
CA THR A 181 6.51 22.17 -1.94
C THR A 181 7.49 21.84 -0.81
N GLU A 182 8.15 22.85 -0.25
CA GLU A 182 9.12 22.70 0.85
C GLU A 182 8.45 22.18 2.13
N ASP A 183 7.25 22.71 2.45
CA ASP A 183 6.46 22.28 3.61
C ASP A 183 6.03 20.81 3.47
N GLU A 184 5.65 20.36 2.27
CA GLU A 184 5.29 18.95 2.03
C GLU A 184 6.49 18.01 2.18
N VAL A 185 7.67 18.43 1.70
CA VAL A 185 8.91 17.66 1.92
C VAL A 185 9.30 17.63 3.41
N GLU A 186 9.06 18.71 4.15
CA GLU A 186 9.23 18.70 5.61
C GLU A 186 8.27 17.72 6.29
N LYS A 187 6.99 17.72 5.93
CA LYS A 187 5.99 16.75 6.45
C LYS A 187 6.41 15.31 6.17
N LEU A 188 6.93 15.03 4.98
CA LEU A 188 7.49 13.72 4.63
C LEU A 188 8.60 13.30 5.58
N ARG A 189 9.59 14.16 5.80
CA ARG A 189 10.70 13.88 6.72
C ARG A 189 10.22 13.64 8.15
N TRP A 190 9.22 14.39 8.60
CA TRP A 190 8.60 14.18 9.91
C TRP A 190 7.86 12.86 10.00
N ALA A 191 7.12 12.46 8.96
CA ALA A 191 6.42 11.18 8.91
C ALA A 191 7.42 10.01 8.97
N GLU A 192 8.47 10.02 8.14
CA GLU A 192 9.51 9.00 8.16
C GLU A 192 10.24 8.95 9.52
N ARG A 193 10.56 10.11 10.09
CA ARG A 193 11.23 10.21 11.41
C ARG A 193 10.46 9.51 12.52
N TRP A 194 9.13 9.57 12.48
CA TRP A 194 8.26 8.95 13.48
C TRP A 194 7.74 7.57 13.09
N GLY A 195 8.29 6.98 12.02
CA GLY A 195 8.05 5.57 11.68
C GLY A 195 6.86 5.33 10.75
N ALA A 196 6.47 6.29 9.92
CA ALA A 196 5.59 5.99 8.79
C ALA A 196 6.32 5.02 7.83
N ASP A 197 5.69 3.89 7.53
CA ASP A 197 6.22 2.86 6.62
C ASP A 197 5.92 3.17 5.15
N THR A 198 4.88 3.97 4.90
CA THR A 198 4.48 4.49 3.58
C THR A 198 3.88 5.88 3.77
N VAL A 199 3.84 6.64 2.69
CA VAL A 199 3.23 7.97 2.67
C VAL A 199 2.30 8.07 1.48
N MET A 200 1.18 8.78 1.64
CA MET A 200 0.35 9.18 0.50
C MET A 200 0.38 10.69 0.29
N ASP A 201 0.65 11.09 -0.95
CA ASP A 201 0.43 12.45 -1.44
C ASP A 201 -1.05 12.60 -1.88
N LEU A 202 -1.82 13.34 -1.08
CA LEU A 202 -3.23 13.66 -1.34
C LEU A 202 -3.41 15.13 -1.74
N SER A 203 -2.36 15.76 -2.27
CA SER A 203 -2.37 17.17 -2.67
C SER A 203 -3.46 17.47 -3.71
N THR A 204 -4.10 18.63 -3.56
CA THR A 204 -5.19 19.10 -4.45
C THR A 204 -5.06 20.54 -4.91
N GLY A 205 -3.96 21.22 -4.58
CA GLY A 205 -3.67 22.59 -5.01
C GLY A 205 -2.18 22.81 -5.25
N GLY A 206 -1.84 23.96 -5.84
CA GLY A 206 -0.47 24.30 -6.22
C GLY A 206 0.04 23.52 -7.44
N ASP A 207 1.35 23.55 -7.65
CA ASP A 207 2.01 22.71 -8.65
C ASP A 207 2.18 21.29 -8.09
N LEU A 208 1.22 20.43 -8.42
CA LEU A 208 1.20 19.03 -7.98
C LEU A 208 2.37 18.22 -8.52
N ASP A 209 2.84 18.53 -9.73
CA ASP A 209 3.86 17.73 -10.39
C ASP A 209 5.23 18.03 -9.80
N ALA A 210 5.53 19.33 -9.62
CA ALA A 210 6.75 19.75 -8.93
C ALA A 210 6.77 19.25 -7.48
N THR A 211 5.64 19.36 -6.77
CA THR A 211 5.55 18.91 -5.38
C THR A 211 5.74 17.40 -5.25
N ARG A 212 5.06 16.60 -6.07
CA ARG A 212 5.20 15.15 -6.06
C ARG A 212 6.59 14.70 -6.48
N ALA A 213 7.21 15.35 -7.46
CA ALA A 213 8.60 15.06 -7.85
C ALA A 213 9.58 15.32 -6.69
N ALA A 214 9.40 16.41 -5.95
CA ALA A 214 10.21 16.71 -4.77
C ALA A 214 10.02 15.68 -3.64
N ILE A 215 8.78 15.26 -3.39
CA ILE A 215 8.44 14.19 -2.43
C ILE A 215 9.12 12.87 -2.82
N LEU A 216 8.94 12.42 -4.07
CA LEU A 216 9.50 11.15 -4.57
C LEU A 216 11.04 11.15 -4.55
N SER A 217 11.67 12.27 -4.89
CA SER A 217 13.13 12.39 -4.83
C SER A 217 13.65 12.32 -3.37
N ALA A 218 12.90 12.89 -2.42
CA ALA A 218 13.28 12.94 -1.02
C ALA A 218 12.91 11.68 -0.21
N SER A 219 11.94 10.89 -0.67
CA SER A 219 11.37 9.80 0.14
C SER A 219 12.20 8.54 0.12
N LYS A 220 12.26 7.89 1.29
CA LYS A 220 12.79 6.54 1.47
C LYS A 220 11.71 5.49 1.59
N VAL A 221 10.45 5.90 1.68
CA VAL A 221 9.30 5.01 1.85
C VAL A 221 8.42 5.05 0.61
N PRO A 222 7.64 4.00 0.32
CA PRO A 222 6.74 4.00 -0.81
C PRO A 222 5.75 5.17 -0.77
N ILE A 223 5.57 5.83 -1.91
CA ILE A 223 4.62 6.93 -2.11
C ILE A 223 3.39 6.44 -2.84
N GLY A 224 2.22 6.65 -2.24
CA GLY A 224 0.92 6.40 -2.84
C GLY A 224 0.20 7.67 -3.25
N THR A 225 -0.75 7.54 -4.16
CA THR A 225 -1.67 8.63 -4.52
C THR A 225 -3.11 8.15 -4.67
N VAL A 226 -4.02 9.10 -4.78
CA VAL A 226 -5.41 8.88 -5.20
C VAL A 226 -5.60 9.61 -6.54
N PRO A 227 -5.30 8.98 -7.70
CA PRO A 227 -5.17 9.68 -8.98
C PRO A 227 -6.40 10.50 -9.40
N ILE A 228 -7.61 10.06 -9.01
CA ILE A 228 -8.85 10.79 -9.30
C ILE A 228 -8.86 12.21 -8.74
N TYR A 229 -8.09 12.51 -7.69
CA TYR A 229 -8.00 13.88 -7.15
C TYR A 229 -7.29 14.82 -8.12
N SER A 230 -6.24 14.36 -8.81
CA SER A 230 -5.55 15.14 -9.85
C SER A 230 -6.40 15.27 -11.12
N MET A 231 -7.14 14.22 -11.49
CA MET A 231 -7.97 14.19 -12.71
C MET A 231 -9.08 15.24 -12.74
N ILE A 232 -9.54 15.70 -11.56
CA ILE A 232 -10.63 16.68 -11.43
C ILE A 232 -10.14 18.11 -11.16
N ILE A 233 -8.83 18.36 -11.19
CA ILE A 233 -8.31 19.72 -11.03
C ILE A 233 -8.62 20.51 -12.30
N GLY A 234 -9.35 21.62 -12.14
CA GLY A 234 -9.83 22.42 -13.27
C GLY A 234 -10.89 21.73 -14.13
N ARG A 235 -11.45 20.60 -13.67
CA ARG A 235 -12.40 19.78 -14.43
C ARG A 235 -13.58 19.36 -13.56
N LYS A 236 -14.80 19.38 -14.10
CA LYS A 236 -15.94 18.77 -13.41
C LYS A 236 -15.82 17.26 -13.47
N ILE A 237 -16.27 16.56 -12.43
CA ILE A 237 -16.18 15.10 -12.43
C ILE A 237 -16.94 14.49 -13.62
N GLU A 238 -18.06 15.08 -14.03
CA GLU A 238 -18.85 14.66 -15.18
C GLU A 238 -18.06 14.66 -16.51
N ASP A 239 -17.02 15.49 -16.63
CA ASP A 239 -16.19 15.60 -17.83
C ASP A 239 -14.99 14.63 -17.81
N LEU A 240 -14.94 13.70 -16.85
CA LEU A 240 -13.90 12.68 -16.75
C LEU A 240 -14.10 11.60 -17.83
N THR A 241 -13.07 11.40 -18.65
CA THR A 241 -13.03 10.39 -19.72
C THR A 241 -11.99 9.31 -19.43
N LEU A 242 -12.07 8.17 -20.13
CA LEU A 242 -11.08 7.09 -20.01
C LEU A 242 -9.67 7.57 -20.38
N ASP A 243 -9.52 8.40 -21.42
CA ASP A 243 -8.22 8.94 -21.84
C ASP A 243 -7.57 9.74 -20.72
N VAL A 244 -8.32 10.63 -20.06
CA VAL A 244 -7.83 11.41 -18.90
C VAL A 244 -7.39 10.50 -17.76
N ILE A 245 -8.14 9.42 -17.50
CA ILE A 245 -7.79 8.44 -16.47
C ILE A 245 -6.46 7.77 -16.80
N LEU A 246 -6.33 7.22 -18.01
CA LEU A 246 -5.14 6.50 -18.45
C LEU A 246 -3.91 7.40 -18.53
N ASP A 247 -4.07 8.63 -19.02
CA ASP A 247 -2.99 9.60 -19.13
C ASP A 247 -2.49 10.03 -17.75
N THR A 248 -3.40 10.26 -16.80
CA THR A 248 -3.00 10.61 -15.42
C THR A 248 -2.29 9.44 -14.72
N LEU A 249 -2.78 8.21 -14.89
CA LEU A 249 -2.14 7.02 -14.34
C LEU A 249 -0.74 6.83 -14.93
N ARG A 250 -0.60 6.97 -16.25
CA ARG A 250 0.69 6.86 -16.94
C ARG A 250 1.67 7.93 -16.47
N HIS A 251 1.21 9.17 -16.36
CA HIS A 251 2.01 10.31 -15.89
C HIS A 251 2.54 10.09 -14.47
N GLN A 252 1.66 9.71 -13.52
CA GLN A 252 2.10 9.46 -12.14
C GLN A 252 3.00 8.21 -12.01
N ALA A 253 2.76 7.18 -12.83
CA ALA A 253 3.63 6.01 -12.88
C ALA A 253 5.04 6.37 -13.41
N GLN A 254 5.12 7.26 -14.40
CA GLN A 254 6.39 7.78 -14.93
C GLN A 254 7.15 8.66 -13.92
N GLN A 255 6.44 9.34 -13.01
CA GLN A 255 7.07 10.09 -11.92
C GLN A 255 7.67 9.17 -10.85
N GLY A 256 7.09 7.98 -10.65
CA GLY A 256 7.56 7.01 -9.67
C GLY A 256 6.59 6.71 -8.54
N VAL A 257 5.30 7.05 -8.65
CA VAL A 257 4.31 6.63 -7.63
C VAL A 257 4.29 5.10 -7.53
N ASP A 258 4.40 4.58 -6.31
CA ASP A 258 4.54 3.14 -6.04
C ASP A 258 3.21 2.40 -6.01
N TYR A 259 2.14 3.07 -5.60
CA TYR A 259 0.80 2.49 -5.59
C TYR A 259 -0.31 3.51 -5.80
N PHE A 260 -1.40 3.05 -6.41
CA PHE A 260 -2.59 3.86 -6.67
C PHE A 260 -3.78 3.35 -5.88
N THR A 261 -4.46 4.24 -5.18
CA THR A 261 -5.79 3.97 -4.64
C THR A 261 -6.83 4.22 -5.74
N ILE A 262 -7.27 3.14 -6.39
CA ILE A 262 -8.27 3.17 -7.46
C ILE A 262 -9.60 2.64 -6.91
N HIS A 263 -10.67 3.42 -7.08
CA HIS A 263 -11.99 3.11 -6.53
C HIS A 263 -12.86 2.29 -7.51
N ALA A 264 -12.27 1.28 -8.14
CA ALA A 264 -12.92 0.42 -9.14
C ALA A 264 -14.11 -0.37 -8.57
N GLY A 265 -14.04 -0.75 -7.28
CA GLY A 265 -15.08 -1.55 -6.61
C GLY A 265 -16.42 -0.82 -6.38
N VAL A 266 -16.50 0.49 -6.64
CA VAL A 266 -17.77 1.23 -6.56
C VAL A 266 -18.59 0.94 -7.82
N ALA A 267 -19.38 -0.12 -7.81
CA ALA A 267 -20.25 -0.46 -8.93
C ALA A 267 -21.57 0.33 -8.90
N ARG A 268 -22.16 0.58 -10.09
CA ARG A 268 -23.48 1.25 -10.21
C ARG A 268 -24.57 0.51 -9.43
N ALA A 269 -24.49 -0.83 -9.37
CA ALA A 269 -25.42 -1.66 -8.61
C ALA A 269 -25.35 -1.43 -7.09
N HIS A 270 -24.28 -0.82 -6.57
CA HIS A 270 -24.15 -0.52 -5.14
C HIS A 270 -24.83 0.80 -4.74
N LEU A 271 -25.18 1.67 -5.71
CA LEU A 271 -25.77 2.99 -5.42
C LEU A 271 -27.13 2.95 -4.69
N PRO A 272 -28.03 1.98 -4.93
CA PRO A 272 -29.24 1.86 -4.11
C PRO A 272 -28.96 1.49 -2.65
N LEU A 273 -27.89 0.72 -2.39
CA LEU A 273 -27.55 0.20 -1.05
C LEU A 273 -27.07 1.28 -0.08
N ILE A 274 -26.68 2.45 -0.59
CA ILE A 274 -26.19 3.56 0.23
C ILE A 274 -27.30 4.55 0.63
N ARG A 275 -28.50 4.46 0.04
CA ARG A 275 -29.56 5.46 0.19
C ARG A 275 -29.97 5.66 1.65
N ASP A 276 -30.06 4.56 2.39
CA ASP A 276 -30.58 4.56 3.76
C ASP A 276 -29.45 4.65 4.82
N ARG A 277 -28.20 4.91 4.39
CA ARG A 277 -27.07 5.13 5.32
C ARG A 277 -27.17 6.51 5.95
N LEU A 278 -27.00 6.56 7.27
CA LEU A 278 -27.00 7.80 8.05
C LEU A 278 -26.03 8.87 7.52
N ILE A 279 -24.83 8.47 7.10
CA ILE A 279 -23.76 9.38 6.65
C ILE A 279 -23.33 9.16 5.19
N GLY A 280 -24.14 8.42 4.40
CA GLY A 280 -23.91 8.24 2.96
C GLY A 280 -22.54 7.66 2.58
N ILE A 281 -21.90 8.26 1.55
CA ILE A 281 -20.54 7.93 1.10
C ILE A 281 -19.55 8.93 1.70
N VAL A 282 -18.67 8.44 2.57
CA VAL A 282 -17.61 9.27 3.21
C VAL A 282 -16.27 9.21 2.48
N SER A 283 -16.09 8.27 1.55
CA SER A 283 -14.92 8.27 0.65
C SER A 283 -15.10 9.37 -0.42
N ARG A 284 -14.17 10.31 -0.47
CA ARG A 284 -14.14 11.37 -1.50
C ARG A 284 -14.01 10.79 -2.91
N GLY A 285 -13.09 9.84 -3.13
CA GLY A 285 -12.95 9.19 -4.43
C GLY A 285 -14.20 8.40 -4.84
N GLY A 286 -14.79 7.69 -3.88
CA GLY A 286 -16.04 6.94 -4.11
C GLY A 286 -17.24 7.84 -4.41
N SER A 287 -17.37 8.99 -3.74
CA SER A 287 -18.47 9.92 -3.97
C SER A 287 -18.38 10.62 -5.33
N LEU A 288 -17.16 10.93 -5.78
CA LEU A 288 -16.89 11.45 -7.13
C LEU A 288 -17.35 10.45 -8.20
N LEU A 289 -16.94 9.19 -8.11
CA LEU A 289 -17.35 8.16 -9.08
C LEU A 289 -18.84 7.83 -9.01
N ALA A 290 -19.44 7.87 -7.81
CA ALA A 290 -20.89 7.74 -7.67
C ALA A 290 -21.63 8.85 -8.43
N LYS A 291 -21.18 10.11 -8.28
CA LYS A 291 -21.73 11.25 -9.03
C LYS A 291 -21.56 11.07 -10.54
N TRP A 292 -20.38 10.65 -10.99
CA TRP A 292 -20.12 10.34 -12.41
C TRP A 292 -21.12 9.31 -12.96
N MET A 293 -21.32 8.19 -12.26
CA MET A 293 -22.22 7.13 -12.69
C MET A 293 -23.69 7.56 -12.70
N ILE A 294 -24.11 8.40 -11.76
CA ILE A 294 -25.47 8.96 -11.72
C ILE A 294 -25.70 9.86 -12.93
N HIS A 295 -24.73 10.73 -13.25
CA HIS A 295 -24.83 11.65 -14.37
C HIS A 295 -24.88 10.92 -15.72
N HIS A 296 -23.95 9.98 -15.94
CA HIS A 296 -23.83 9.28 -17.23
C HIS A 296 -24.74 8.06 -17.37
N SER A 297 -25.38 7.61 -16.29
CA SER A 297 -26.12 6.35 -16.24
C SER A 297 -25.32 5.12 -16.71
N GLN A 298 -24.00 5.16 -16.51
CA GLN A 298 -23.05 4.13 -16.96
C GLN A 298 -22.36 3.42 -15.79
N ARG A 299 -21.64 2.33 -16.08
CA ARG A 299 -20.78 1.66 -15.10
C ARG A 299 -19.59 2.56 -14.74
N ASN A 300 -18.99 2.29 -13.58
CA ASN A 300 -17.79 3.00 -13.14
C ASN A 300 -16.69 2.92 -14.22
N PRO A 301 -16.13 4.05 -14.67
CA PRO A 301 -15.14 4.07 -15.74
C PRO A 301 -13.77 3.49 -15.31
N MET A 302 -13.58 3.21 -14.02
CA MET A 302 -12.38 2.58 -13.46
C MET A 302 -12.59 1.09 -13.11
N TYR A 303 -13.76 0.51 -13.39
CA TYR A 303 -14.03 -0.93 -13.21
C TYR A 303 -13.62 -1.71 -14.46
#